data_AF-A0A9R1VNU7-F1
#
_entry.id   AF-A0A9R1VNU7-F1
#
_cell.length_a   1.000
_cell.length_b   1.000
_cell.length_c   1.000
_cell.angle_alpha   90.00
_cell.angle_beta   90.00
_cell.angle_gamma   90.00
#
_symmetry.space_group_name_H-M   'P 1'
#
loop_
_entity.id
_entity.type
_entity.pdbx_description
1 polymer ?
#
loop_
_entity_poly.entity_id
_entity_poly.type
_entity_poly.pdbx_seq_one_letter_code
_entity_poly.pdbx_strand_id
1 'polypeptide(L)'
;MTYASDRRELRYGKISKELHDKTFRDVAYRCQWMTKKEIGKRRKAESLSRKRNTKREKFTEQQVKPSSHAANHANGLPSSSSSINNDDGINYNVIGGEIGRLLEQNDKALDQISANLSALKLHENINLLCQTRNNLDKLLTE
;
A
#
# COMPACT_ATOMS: atom_id res chain seq x y z
N MET A 1 -21.38 19.78 -19.21
CA MET A 1 -20.90 18.78 -20.19
C MET A 1 -20.87 17.41 -19.54
N THR A 2 -21.59 16.42 -20.07
CA THR A 2 -21.62 15.05 -19.51
C THR A 2 -20.59 14.16 -20.17
N TYR A 3 -19.42 14.10 -19.57
CA TYR A 3 -18.31 13.23 -19.97
C TYR A 3 -18.60 11.73 -19.78
N ALA A 4 -19.66 11.39 -19.04
CA ALA A 4 -20.01 10.03 -18.63
C ALA A 4 -20.33 9.06 -19.79
N SER A 5 -20.81 9.59 -20.92
CA SER A 5 -21.15 8.79 -22.11
C SER A 5 -19.99 8.62 -23.09
N ASP A 6 -18.92 9.42 -22.95
CA ASP A 6 -17.75 9.32 -23.83
C ASP A 6 -16.91 8.08 -23.52
N ARG A 7 -16.34 7.49 -24.58
CA ARG A 7 -15.28 6.48 -24.48
C ARG A 7 -14.11 7.05 -23.66
N ARG A 8 -13.49 6.22 -22.82
CA ARG A 8 -12.50 6.67 -21.82
C ARG A 8 -11.38 7.53 -22.40
N GLU A 9 -10.86 7.14 -23.56
CA GLU A 9 -9.76 7.86 -24.21
C GLU A 9 -10.20 9.26 -24.66
N LEU A 10 -11.38 9.39 -25.27
CA LEU A 10 -11.94 10.68 -25.68
C LEU A 10 -12.27 11.56 -24.48
N ARG A 11 -12.77 10.95 -23.40
CA ARG A 11 -13.08 11.62 -22.14
C ARG A 11 -11.86 12.31 -21.56
N TYR A 12 -10.74 11.60 -21.45
CA TYR A 12 -9.50 12.15 -20.89
C TYR A 12 -8.94 13.26 -21.78
N GLY A 13 -9.04 13.11 -23.10
CA GLY A 13 -8.63 14.14 -24.06
C GLY A 13 -9.43 15.43 -23.92
N LYS A 14 -10.75 15.35 -23.80
CA LYS A 14 -11.61 16.54 -23.60
C LYS A 14 -11.30 17.25 -22.28
N ILE A 15 -11.17 16.49 -21.19
CA ILE A 15 -10.85 17.04 -19.86
C ILE A 15 -9.46 17.69 -19.84
N SER A 16 -8.46 17.06 -20.48
CA SER A 16 -7.11 17.62 -20.56
C SER A 16 -7.07 18.94 -21.34
N LYS A 17 -7.89 19.09 -22.39
CA LYS A 17 -8.00 20.37 -23.11
C LYS A 17 -8.63 21.49 -22.27
N GLU A 18 -9.47 21.14 -21.30
CA GLU A 18 -10.10 22.10 -20.37
C GLU A 18 -9.17 22.45 -19.20
N LEU A 19 -8.19 21.58 -18.89
CA LEU A 19 -7.21 21.73 -17.81
C LEU A 19 -5.82 22.09 -18.37
N HIS A 20 -5.54 23.38 -18.53
CA HIS A 20 -4.33 23.92 -19.15
C HIS A 20 -3.00 23.41 -18.53
N ASP A 21 -2.98 23.14 -17.22
CA ASP A 21 -1.77 22.66 -16.51
C ASP A 21 -1.74 21.14 -16.28
N LYS A 22 -2.54 20.37 -17.04
CA LYS A 22 -2.65 18.92 -16.85
C LYS A 22 -2.59 18.18 -18.17
N THR A 23 -1.74 17.16 -18.20
CA THR A 23 -1.61 16.30 -19.37
C THR A 23 -2.71 15.24 -19.41
N PHE A 24 -2.95 14.68 -20.59
CA PHE A 24 -3.82 13.52 -20.78
C PHE A 24 -3.51 12.39 -19.79
N ARG A 25 -2.21 12.16 -19.53
CA ARG A 25 -1.72 11.14 -18.61
C ARG A 25 -2.14 11.42 -17.17
N ASP A 26 -2.01 12.68 -16.72
CA ASP A 26 -2.42 13.09 -15.37
C ASP A 26 -3.92 12.88 -15.15
N VAL A 27 -4.73 13.27 -16.16
CA VAL A 27 -6.18 13.09 -16.15
C VAL A 27 -6.55 11.60 -16.12
N ALA A 28 -5.91 10.78 -16.96
CA ALA A 28 -6.15 9.35 -16.99
C ALA A 28 -5.86 8.69 -15.63
N TYR A 29 -4.72 9.00 -15.01
CA TYR A 29 -4.37 8.47 -13.69
C TYR A 29 -5.36 8.90 -12.60
N ARG A 30 -5.77 10.17 -12.59
CA ARG A 30 -6.75 10.66 -11.61
C ARG A 30 -8.12 9.99 -11.77
N CYS A 31 -8.62 9.84 -13.01
CA CYS A 31 -9.87 9.13 -13.28
C CYS A 31 -9.81 7.65 -12.84
N GLN A 32 -8.71 6.96 -13.15
CA GLN A 32 -8.49 5.57 -12.72
C GLN A 32 -8.43 5.46 -11.20
N TRP A 33 -7.71 6.37 -10.54
CA TRP A 33 -7.58 6.39 -9.08
C TRP A 33 -8.92 6.56 -8.37
N MET A 34 -9.72 7.54 -8.81
CA MET A 34 -11.06 7.79 -8.24
C MET A 34 -11.99 6.58 -8.44
N THR A 35 -11.94 5.97 -9.63
CA THR A 35 -12.73 4.77 -9.94
C THR A 35 -12.30 3.58 -9.07
N LYS A 36 -11.00 3.34 -8.91
CA LYS A 36 -10.46 2.25 -8.06
C LYS A 36 -10.79 2.47 -6.58
N LYS A 37 -10.72 3.72 -6.09
CA LYS A 37 -11.06 4.11 -4.72
C LYS A 37 -12.55 3.90 -4.42
N GLU A 38 -13.43 4.34 -5.29
CA GLU A 38 -14.89 4.21 -5.10
C GLU A 38 -15.37 2.76 -5.24
N ILE A 39 -14.84 2.01 -6.20
CA ILE A 39 -15.16 0.58 -6.35
C ILE A 39 -14.61 -0.23 -5.15
N GLY A 40 -13.46 0.16 -4.59
CA GLY A 40 -12.88 -0.47 -3.39
C GLY A 40 -13.78 -0.35 -2.15
N LYS A 41 -14.46 0.79 -1.96
CA LYS A 41 -15.43 0.99 -0.88
C LYS A 41 -16.71 0.16 -1.07
N ARG A 42 -17.19 0.04 -2.31
CA ARG A 42 -18.46 -0.63 -2.63
C ARG A 42 -18.40 -2.16 -2.52
N ARG A 43 -17.22 -2.76 -2.67
CA ARG A 43 -17.04 -4.22 -2.52
C ARG A 43 -17.09 -4.73 -1.07
N LYS A 44 -17.07 -3.85 -0.06
CA LYS A 44 -17.30 -4.26 1.34
C LYS A 44 -18.78 -4.55 1.63
N ALA A 45 -19.73 -4.07 0.81
CA ALA A 45 -21.16 -4.27 1.03
C ALA A 45 -21.74 -5.51 0.30
N GLU A 46 -21.17 -5.93 -0.84
CA GLU A 46 -21.76 -6.99 -1.68
C GLU A 46 -21.09 -8.37 -1.56
N SER A 47 -20.02 -8.52 -0.78
CA SER A 47 -19.31 -9.82 -0.66
C SER A 47 -19.96 -10.81 0.32
N LEU A 48 -21.20 -10.58 0.77
CA LEU A 48 -21.92 -11.49 1.67
C LEU A 48 -23.03 -12.31 1.00
N SER A 49 -23.31 -12.11 -0.29
CA SER A 49 -24.49 -12.71 -0.95
C SER A 49 -24.21 -13.95 -1.81
N ARG A 50 -22.99 -14.50 -1.82
CA ARG A 50 -22.66 -15.71 -2.62
C ARG A 50 -22.21 -16.93 -1.82
N LYS A 51 -22.83 -17.19 -0.66
CA LYS A 51 -22.69 -18.50 -0.01
C LYS A 51 -24.00 -18.98 0.60
N ARG A 52 -24.89 -19.46 -0.25
CA ARG A 52 -25.97 -20.35 0.19
C ARG A 52 -26.16 -21.45 -0.84
N ASN A 53 -25.53 -22.61 -0.58
CA ASN A 53 -26.23 -23.88 -0.74
C ASN A 53 -25.68 -24.92 0.24
N THR A 54 -26.65 -25.61 0.81
CA THR A 54 -26.69 -26.49 1.97
C THR A 54 -26.14 -27.89 1.69
N LYS A 55 -25.38 -28.47 2.62
CA LYS A 55 -25.70 -29.80 3.20
C LYS A 55 -24.92 -30.06 4.51
N ARG A 56 -25.64 -30.67 5.46
CA ARG A 56 -25.30 -31.05 6.85
C ARG A 56 -24.08 -32.01 6.91
N GLU A 57 -23.37 -32.22 8.01
CA GLU A 57 -23.84 -32.82 9.27
C GLU A 57 -22.77 -32.75 10.40
N LYS A 58 -23.25 -32.52 11.63
CA LYS A 58 -22.81 -32.99 12.97
C LYS A 58 -21.30 -33.08 13.29
N PHE A 59 -20.88 -32.50 14.42
CA PHE A 59 -20.66 -33.23 15.67
C PHE A 59 -20.12 -32.31 16.81
N THR A 60 -20.77 -32.43 17.98
CA THR A 60 -20.28 -32.28 19.37
C THR A 60 -19.49 -31.03 19.82
N GLU A 61 -20.24 -30.12 20.44
CA GLU A 61 -20.18 -29.77 21.88
C GLU A 61 -18.87 -30.02 22.65
N GLN A 62 -18.26 -28.94 23.14
CA GLN A 62 -17.66 -28.93 24.49
C GLN A 62 -17.63 -27.52 25.10
N GLN A 63 -18.23 -27.43 26.29
CA GLN A 63 -18.25 -26.29 27.22
C GLN A 63 -16.83 -25.82 27.60
N VAL A 64 -16.68 -24.52 27.93
CA VAL A 64 -16.45 -23.98 29.30
C VAL A 64 -16.81 -22.48 29.31
N LYS A 65 -17.61 -22.04 30.29
CA LYS A 65 -17.95 -20.63 30.62
C LYS A 65 -17.01 -20.12 31.74
N PRO A 66 -17.19 -18.92 32.30
CA PRO A 66 -17.09 -17.57 31.74
C PRO A 66 -16.04 -16.74 32.52
N SER A 67 -15.64 -15.56 32.03
CA SER A 67 -15.15 -14.51 32.95
C SER A 67 -15.53 -13.15 32.41
N SER A 68 -16.42 -12.50 33.16
CA SER A 68 -16.89 -11.15 32.98
C SER A 68 -15.99 -10.18 33.74
N HIS A 69 -15.44 -9.18 33.08
CA HIS A 69 -15.33 -7.85 33.68
C HIS A 69 -15.51 -6.79 32.60
N ALA A 70 -16.62 -6.08 32.72
CA ALA A 70 -16.88 -4.85 32.00
C ALA A 70 -16.11 -3.71 32.65
N ALA A 71 -15.56 -2.81 31.83
CA ALA A 71 -15.52 -1.38 32.14
C ALA A 71 -15.31 -0.60 30.84
N ASN A 72 -16.30 0.22 30.52
CA ASN A 72 -16.32 1.16 29.41
C ASN A 72 -15.27 2.25 29.62
N HIS A 73 -14.48 2.56 28.59
CA HIS A 73 -13.89 3.90 28.44
C HIS A 73 -14.04 4.39 27.00
N ALA A 74 -14.43 5.66 26.95
CA ALA A 74 -15.01 6.40 25.87
C ALA A 74 -14.05 6.72 24.71
N ASN A 75 -14.68 7.10 23.59
CA ASN A 75 -14.14 7.72 22.39
C ASN A 75 -12.78 8.45 22.55
N GLY A 76 -11.81 8.00 21.77
CA GLY A 76 -10.61 8.75 21.42
C GLY A 76 -9.93 8.08 20.23
N LEU A 77 -9.97 8.72 19.07
CA LEU A 77 -9.26 8.33 17.86
C LEU A 77 -7.77 8.08 18.19
N PRO A 78 -7.19 6.89 17.99
CA PRO A 78 -5.75 6.79 17.95
C PRO A 78 -5.31 7.31 16.59
N SER A 79 -4.81 8.55 16.57
CA SER A 79 -3.91 8.97 15.51
C SER A 79 -2.64 8.12 15.67
N SER A 80 -2.65 6.94 15.06
CA SER A 80 -1.48 6.08 14.98
C SER A 80 -0.50 6.71 14.00
N SER A 81 0.24 7.73 14.47
CA SER A 81 1.59 7.94 13.99
C SER A 81 2.40 6.76 14.51
N SER A 82 2.34 5.64 13.80
CA SER A 82 3.33 4.59 13.94
C SER A 82 4.65 5.22 13.53
N SER A 83 5.39 5.74 14.52
CA SER A 83 6.85 5.88 14.41
C SER A 83 7.33 4.47 14.18
N ILE A 84 7.53 4.12 12.92
CA ILE A 84 8.12 2.84 12.57
C ILE A 84 9.60 3.00 12.90
N ASN A 85 9.93 2.83 14.18
CA ASN A 85 11.30 2.59 14.59
C ASN A 85 11.62 1.17 14.12
N ASN A 86 11.93 1.04 12.82
CA ASN A 86 12.46 -0.18 12.23
C ASN A 86 13.94 -0.32 12.65
N ASP A 87 14.19 -0.42 13.94
CA ASP A 87 15.45 -0.98 14.43
C ASP A 87 15.17 -2.42 14.87
N ASP A 88 14.48 -3.17 14.00
CA ASP A 88 14.55 -4.62 14.07
C ASP A 88 15.96 -4.92 13.58
N GLY A 89 16.89 -5.24 14.48
CA GLY A 89 18.30 -5.48 14.17
C GLY A 89 18.49 -6.66 13.20
N ILE A 90 18.21 -6.43 11.91
CA ILE A 90 18.38 -7.42 10.85
C ILE A 90 19.88 -7.62 10.68
N ASN A 91 20.37 -8.76 11.17
CA ASN A 91 21.76 -9.12 11.03
C ASN A 91 22.02 -9.72 9.64
N TYR A 92 22.28 -8.85 8.65
CA TYR A 92 22.61 -9.26 7.27
C TYR A 92 23.86 -10.14 7.19
N ASN A 93 24.73 -10.12 8.21
CA ASN A 93 25.90 -11.00 8.29
C ASN A 93 25.53 -12.48 8.43
N VAL A 94 24.31 -12.82 8.88
CA VAL A 94 23.82 -14.21 8.94
C VAL A 94 23.56 -14.77 7.55
N ILE A 95 23.09 -13.94 6.62
CA ILE A 95 22.94 -14.32 5.21
C ILE A 95 24.33 -14.46 4.58
N GLY A 96 25.22 -13.51 4.90
CA GLY A 96 26.60 -13.50 4.43
C GLY A 96 26.70 -13.36 2.90
N GLY A 97 27.95 -13.32 2.41
CA GLY A 97 28.23 -13.24 0.98
C GLY A 97 27.70 -11.98 0.30
N GLU A 98 27.60 -12.04 -1.03
CA GLU A 98 27.17 -10.89 -1.84
C GLU A 98 25.70 -10.53 -1.59
N ILE A 99 24.84 -11.53 -1.36
CA ILE A 99 23.42 -11.33 -1.06
C ILE A 99 23.25 -10.50 0.23
N GLY A 100 23.93 -10.88 1.33
CA GLY A 100 23.88 -10.14 2.58
C GLY A 100 24.37 -8.70 2.42
N ARG A 101 25.46 -8.50 1.66
CA ARG A 101 26.03 -7.17 1.38
C ARG A 101 25.06 -6.29 0.59
N LEU A 102 24.38 -6.83 -0.43
CA LEU A 102 23.40 -6.08 -1.24
C LEU A 102 22.18 -5.69 -0.42
N LEU A 103 21.73 -6.57 0.49
CA LEU A 103 20.61 -6.28 1.40
C LEU A 103 20.97 -5.18 2.41
N GLU A 104 22.15 -5.24 3.02
CA GLU A 104 22.65 -4.19 3.93
C GLU A 104 22.78 -2.83 3.22
N GLN A 105 23.23 -2.83 1.96
CA GLN A 105 23.29 -1.60 1.17
C GLN A 105 21.92 -1.01 0.86
N ASN A 106 20.91 -1.85 0.62
CA ASN A 106 19.55 -1.39 0.38
C ASN A 106 18.93 -0.79 1.64
N ASP A 107 19.15 -1.42 2.79
CA ASP A 107 18.67 -0.94 4.08
C ASP A 107 19.17 0.49 4.37
N LYS A 108 20.49 0.69 4.32
CA LYS A 108 21.12 2.01 4.50
C LYS A 108 20.65 3.03 3.47
N ALA A 109 20.47 2.64 2.21
CA ALA A 109 19.98 3.53 1.17
C ALA A 109 18.53 3.97 1.43
N LEU A 110 17.68 3.07 1.92
CA LEU A 110 16.28 3.35 2.26
C LEU A 110 16.17 4.26 3.49
N ASP A 111 16.99 4.06 4.50
CA ASP A 111 17.10 4.96 5.65
C ASP A 111 17.51 6.37 5.20
N GLN A 112 18.52 6.47 4.33
CA GLN A 112 18.95 7.76 3.80
C GLN A 112 17.86 8.41 2.94
N ILE A 113 17.11 7.64 2.15
CA ILE A 113 15.96 8.14 1.40
C ILE A 113 14.91 8.72 2.36
N SER A 114 14.60 8.01 3.45
CA SER A 114 13.66 8.46 4.48
C SER A 114 14.10 9.78 5.13
N ALA A 115 15.38 9.88 5.50
CA ALA A 115 15.97 11.09 6.05
C ALA A 115 15.90 12.27 5.05
N ASN A 116 16.23 12.01 3.78
CA ASN A 116 16.19 13.01 2.71
C ASN A 116 14.76 13.49 2.42
N LEU A 117 13.76 12.60 2.48
CA LEU A 117 12.35 12.97 2.35
C LEU A 117 11.94 13.92 3.48
N SER A 118 12.35 13.62 4.71
CA SER A 118 12.11 14.47 5.88
C SER A 118 12.79 15.84 5.76
N ALA A 119 13.97 15.87 5.13
CA ALA A 119 14.73 17.09 4.85
C ALA A 119 14.35 17.79 3.52
N LEU A 120 13.33 17.32 2.80
CA LEU A 120 12.90 17.83 1.49
C LEU A 120 13.98 17.83 0.38
N LYS A 121 14.99 16.97 0.51
CA LYS A 121 16.12 16.81 -0.44
C LYS A 121 15.83 15.76 -1.51
N LEU A 122 14.76 15.95 -2.28
CA LEU A 122 14.26 14.94 -3.23
C LEU A 122 15.28 14.57 -4.33
N HIS A 123 16.10 15.53 -4.77
CA HIS A 123 17.07 15.29 -5.84
C HIS A 123 18.17 14.30 -5.43
N GLU A 124 18.52 14.27 -4.14
CA GLU A 124 19.53 13.35 -3.58
C GLU A 124 19.03 11.88 -3.60
N ASN A 125 17.70 11.67 -3.64
CA ASN A 125 17.11 10.32 -3.65
C ASN A 125 17.18 9.63 -5.01
N ILE A 126 17.42 10.35 -6.11
CA ILE A 126 17.44 9.76 -7.45
C ILE A 126 18.53 8.70 -7.54
N ASN A 127 19.74 9.03 -7.09
CA ASN A 127 20.87 8.09 -7.14
C ASN A 127 20.67 6.90 -6.19
N LEU A 128 20.16 7.17 -4.97
CA LEU A 128 19.88 6.13 -3.98
C LEU A 128 18.81 5.14 -4.47
N LEU A 129 17.77 5.61 -5.14
CA LEU A 129 16.74 4.77 -5.74
C LEU A 129 17.29 3.93 -6.89
N CYS A 130 18.14 4.52 -7.75
CA CYS A 130 18.83 3.78 -8.81
C CYS A 130 19.74 2.69 -8.24
N GLN A 131 20.50 3.00 -7.19
CA GLN A 131 21.35 2.03 -6.50
C GLN A 131 20.52 0.88 -5.90
N THR A 132 19.44 1.22 -5.18
CA THR A 132 18.54 0.24 -4.57
C THR A 132 17.95 -0.69 -5.62
N ARG A 133 17.47 -0.13 -6.74
CA ARG A 133 16.97 -0.92 -7.87
C ARG A 133 18.04 -1.87 -8.42
N ASN A 134 19.24 -1.36 -8.71
CA ASN A 134 20.31 -2.18 -9.28
C ASN A 134 20.72 -3.34 -8.35
N ASN A 135 20.70 -3.11 -7.03
CA ASN A 135 20.96 -4.15 -6.05
C ASN A 135 19.85 -5.21 -6.05
N LEU A 136 18.58 -4.80 -6.15
CA LEU A 136 17.46 -5.74 -6.30
C LEU A 136 17.54 -6.54 -7.60
N ASP A 137 17.92 -5.91 -8.71
CA ASP A 137 18.12 -6.59 -9.99
C ASP A 137 19.20 -7.68 -9.87
N LYS A 138 20.31 -7.38 -9.19
CA LYS A 138 21.36 -8.36 -8.90
C LYS A 138 20.85 -9.51 -8.03
N LEU A 139 20.11 -9.21 -6.97
CA LEU A 139 19.52 -10.21 -6.07
C LEU A 139 18.52 -11.15 -6.78
N LEU A 140 17.85 -10.66 -7.82
CA LEU A 140 16.90 -11.45 -8.62
C LEU A 140 17.57 -12.25 -9.75
N THR A 141 18.86 -11.99 -10.02
CA THR A 141 19.62 -12.63 -11.09
C THR A 141 20.61 -13.68 -10.57
N GLU A 142 20.90 -13.68 -9.27
CA GLU A 142 21.58 -14.80 -8.58
C GLU A 142 20.77 -16.10 -8.61
#